data_AF-E6TZK9-F1
#
_entry.id   AF-E6TZK9-F1
#
_cell.length_a   1.000
_cell.length_b   1.000
_cell.length_c   1.000
_cell.angle_alpha   90.00
_cell.angle_beta   90.00
_cell.angle_gamma   90.00
#
_symmetry.space_group_name_H-M   'P 1'
#
loop_
_entity.id
_entity.type
_entity.pdbx_description
1 polymer ?
#
loop_
_entity_poly.entity_id
_entity_poly.type
_entity_poly.pdbx_seq_one_letter_code
_entity_poly.pdbx_strand_id
1 'polypeptide(L)'
;MNKWKVVFISFLFLFLVACNEEENWTTYQGNTKEVETFIYTYLEEWGISLEQQNFSMLEQYFVANSHIYHMVRRQHQQTLTERKIETFITGEDQTIEINEHGELRWTWKETFFVDSLGSSDEIIRTRAYRLIPFNDSYKIIAIEREV
;
A
#
# COMPACT_ATOMS: atom_id res chain seq x y z
N MET A 1 -9.29 51.11 18.54
CA MET A 1 -9.28 49.67 18.26
C MET A 1 -8.37 49.00 19.28
N ASN A 2 -8.87 48.10 20.14
CA ASN A 2 -8.06 47.52 21.22
C ASN A 2 -6.88 46.74 20.63
N LYS A 3 -5.64 47.13 20.98
CA LYS A 3 -4.40 46.49 20.51
C LYS A 3 -4.39 44.97 20.74
N TRP A 4 -5.11 44.50 21.76
CA TRP A 4 -5.32 43.08 22.05
C TRP A 4 -6.07 42.31 20.95
N LYS A 5 -7.06 42.95 20.30
CA LYS A 5 -7.82 42.32 19.21
C LYS A 5 -6.97 42.11 17.95
N VAL A 6 -5.98 42.98 17.71
CA VAL A 6 -5.07 42.88 16.55
C VAL A 6 -4.09 41.72 16.74
N VAL A 7 -3.55 41.53 17.95
CA VAL A 7 -2.65 40.41 18.26
C VAL A 7 -3.37 39.07 18.16
N PHE A 8 -4.62 38.98 18.64
CA PHE A 8 -5.40 37.75 18.59
C PHE A 8 -5.77 37.33 17.15
N ILE A 9 -6.09 38.31 16.28
CA ILE A 9 -6.36 38.06 14.86
C ILE A 9 -5.09 37.61 14.11
N SER A 10 -3.94 38.21 14.42
CA SER A 10 -2.66 37.82 13.79
C SER A 10 -2.22 36.40 14.18
N PHE A 11 -2.54 35.95 15.40
CA PHE A 11 -2.26 34.58 15.84
C PHE A 11 -3.19 33.56 15.18
N LEU A 12 -4.44 33.95 14.87
CA LEU A 12 -5.41 33.09 14.19
C LEU A 12 -5.02 32.79 12.72
N PHE A 13 -4.37 33.73 12.04
CA PHE A 13 -3.90 33.54 10.66
C PHE A 13 -2.73 32.56 10.54
N LEU A 14 -1.92 32.37 11.60
CA LEU A 14 -0.82 31.39 11.59
C LEU A 14 -1.34 29.93 11.59
N PHE A 15 -2.55 29.69 12.06
CA PHE A 15 -3.16 28.35 12.03
C PHE A 15 -3.75 27.96 10.66
N LEU A 16 -3.99 28.93 9.77
CA LEU A 16 -4.58 28.68 8.46
C LEU A 16 -3.55 28.26 7.39
N VAL A 17 -2.25 28.47 7.63
CA VAL A 17 -1.18 28.09 6.68
C VAL A 17 -0.64 26.67 6.96
N ALA A 18 -0.92 26.10 8.13
CA ALA A 18 -0.37 24.81 8.55
C ALA A 18 -1.22 23.59 8.16
N CYS A 19 -2.23 23.75 7.31
CA CYS A 19 -3.14 22.66 6.97
C CYS A 19 -3.32 22.57 5.45
N ASN A 20 -2.86 21.45 4.90
CA ASN A 20 -3.21 20.92 3.58
C ASN A 20 -2.30 21.32 2.41
N GLU A 21 -1.00 20.99 2.49
CA GLU A 21 -0.26 20.71 1.25
C GLU A 21 -0.77 19.37 0.72
N GLU A 22 -1.52 19.40 -0.39
CA GLU A 22 -1.84 18.19 -1.16
C GLU A 22 -0.53 17.61 -1.69
N GLU A 23 -0.28 16.33 -1.40
CA GLU A 23 0.88 15.61 -1.94
C GLU A 23 0.87 15.69 -3.48
N ASN A 24 1.91 16.27 -4.08
CA ASN A 24 2.01 16.36 -5.53
C ASN A 24 2.53 15.04 -6.11
N TRP A 25 1.62 14.23 -6.63
CA TRP A 25 1.95 13.01 -7.34
C TRP A 25 2.25 13.30 -8.82
N THR A 26 3.36 12.77 -9.32
CA THR A 26 3.77 12.92 -10.73
C THR A 26 4.17 11.57 -11.32
N THR A 27 4.06 11.40 -12.64
CA THR A 27 4.43 10.13 -13.29
C THR A 27 5.90 9.79 -13.07
N TYR A 28 6.17 8.60 -12.52
CA TYR A 28 7.52 8.13 -12.28
C TYR A 28 8.23 7.78 -13.61
N GLN A 29 9.40 8.37 -13.85
CA GLN A 29 10.20 8.17 -15.07
C GLN A 29 11.41 7.24 -14.87
N GLY A 30 11.58 6.66 -13.68
CA GLY A 30 12.72 5.80 -13.35
C GLY A 30 12.55 4.35 -13.82
N ASN A 31 13.40 3.46 -13.32
CA ASN A 31 13.31 2.03 -13.63
C ASN A 31 12.07 1.42 -12.94
N THR A 32 11.01 1.20 -13.72
CA THR A 32 9.74 0.63 -13.21
C THR A 32 9.84 -0.87 -12.93
N LYS A 33 10.78 -1.57 -13.58
CA LYS A 33 10.91 -3.03 -13.52
C LYS A 33 11.31 -3.55 -12.15
N GLU A 34 12.09 -2.80 -11.40
CA GLU A 34 12.46 -3.17 -10.02
C GLU A 34 11.26 -3.12 -9.09
N VAL A 35 10.46 -2.06 -9.21
CA VAL A 35 9.23 -1.87 -8.43
C VAL A 35 8.22 -2.96 -8.80
N GLU A 36 8.13 -3.28 -10.09
CA GLU A 36 7.29 -4.36 -10.61
C GLU A 36 7.70 -5.69 -9.97
N THR A 37 8.97 -6.05 -10.11
CA THR A 37 9.50 -7.30 -9.57
C THR A 37 9.22 -7.40 -8.07
N PHE A 38 9.42 -6.32 -7.32
CA PHE A 38 9.14 -6.28 -5.89
C PHE A 38 7.67 -6.57 -5.55
N ILE A 39 6.71 -5.93 -6.24
CA ILE A 39 5.27 -6.15 -6.01
C ILE A 39 4.85 -7.56 -6.43
N TYR A 40 5.32 -8.05 -7.58
CA TYR A 40 5.01 -9.41 -8.03
C TYR A 40 5.52 -10.46 -7.04
N THR A 41 6.76 -10.32 -6.56
CA THR A 41 7.31 -11.26 -5.57
C THR A 41 6.54 -11.19 -4.25
N TYR A 42 6.12 -10.00 -3.80
CA TYR A 42 5.24 -9.88 -2.63
C TYR A 42 3.90 -10.64 -2.81
N LEU A 43 3.26 -10.52 -3.97
CA LEU A 43 1.97 -11.17 -4.24
C LEU A 43 2.08 -12.68 -4.42
N GLU A 44 3.20 -13.15 -4.97
CA GLU A 44 3.51 -14.58 -5.03
C GLU A 44 3.74 -15.13 -3.62
N GLU A 45 4.57 -14.47 -2.80
CA GLU A 45 4.82 -14.87 -1.43
C GLU A 45 3.55 -14.78 -0.55
N TRP A 46 2.60 -13.89 -0.87
CA TRP A 46 1.29 -13.85 -0.21
C TRP A 46 0.56 -15.19 -0.34
N GLY A 47 0.44 -15.73 -1.56
CA GLY A 47 -0.21 -17.01 -1.79
C GLY A 47 0.51 -18.15 -1.07
N ILE A 48 1.84 -18.22 -1.20
CA ILE A 48 2.66 -19.22 -0.50
C ILE A 48 2.50 -19.13 1.02
N SER A 49 2.43 -17.90 1.56
CA SER A 49 2.26 -17.69 3.00
C SER A 49 0.91 -18.20 3.52
N LEU A 50 -0.13 -18.18 2.70
CA LEU A 50 -1.45 -18.71 3.05
C LEU A 50 -1.42 -20.24 3.03
N GLU A 51 -0.82 -20.85 2.00
CA GLU A 51 -0.67 -22.30 1.91
C GLU A 51 0.13 -22.88 3.08
N GLN A 52 1.23 -22.21 3.43
CA GLN A 52 2.11 -22.62 4.54
C GLN A 52 1.62 -22.14 5.91
N GLN A 53 0.57 -21.33 5.96
CA GLN A 53 0.05 -20.70 7.18
C GLN A 53 1.14 -19.93 7.96
N ASN A 54 2.06 -19.30 7.24
CA ASN A 54 3.25 -18.67 7.81
C ASN A 54 3.39 -17.20 7.37
N PHE A 55 2.91 -16.29 8.22
CA PHE A 55 3.01 -14.85 7.95
C PHE A 55 4.45 -14.32 7.98
N SER A 56 5.38 -15.00 8.66
CA SER A 56 6.75 -14.49 8.85
C SER A 56 7.50 -14.24 7.54
N MET A 57 7.11 -14.93 6.46
CA MET A 57 7.66 -14.71 5.12
C MET A 57 7.38 -13.30 4.60
N LEU A 58 6.22 -12.73 4.94
CA LEU A 58 5.80 -11.43 4.44
C LEU A 58 6.39 -10.25 5.22
N GLU A 59 6.99 -10.50 6.39
CA GLU A 59 7.49 -9.42 7.25
C GLU A 59 8.60 -8.61 6.58
N GLN A 60 9.33 -9.23 5.64
CA GLN A 60 10.37 -8.57 4.86
C GLN A 60 9.86 -7.46 3.93
N TYR A 61 8.57 -7.39 3.62
CA TYR A 61 8.01 -6.35 2.74
C TYR A 61 7.58 -5.09 3.50
N PHE A 62 7.49 -5.15 4.83
CA PHE A 62 6.93 -4.07 5.63
C PHE A 62 7.99 -3.47 6.56
N VAL A 63 7.71 -2.25 7.02
CA VAL A 63 8.37 -1.69 8.20
C VAL A 63 7.76 -2.35 9.43
N ALA A 64 8.60 -2.93 10.29
CA ALA A 64 8.14 -3.61 11.50
C ALA A 64 7.33 -2.67 12.40
N ASN A 65 6.25 -3.19 13.00
CA ASN A 65 5.32 -2.44 13.85
C ASN A 65 4.62 -1.24 13.18
N SER A 66 4.58 -1.19 11.86
CA SER A 66 3.79 -0.20 11.12
C SER A 66 2.30 -0.57 11.10
N HIS A 67 1.44 0.42 10.84
CA HIS A 67 0.00 0.18 10.69
C HIS A 67 -0.30 -0.85 9.58
N ILE A 68 0.36 -0.71 8.42
CA ILE A 68 0.20 -1.63 7.29
C ILE A 68 0.61 -3.07 7.65
N TYR A 69 1.72 -3.25 8.37
CA TYR A 69 2.17 -4.56 8.85
C TYR A 69 1.05 -5.26 9.65
N HIS A 70 0.44 -4.55 10.61
CA HIS A 70 -0.63 -5.12 11.43
C HIS A 70 -1.92 -5.36 10.66
N MET A 71 -2.25 -4.49 9.69
CA MET A 71 -3.41 -4.66 8.84
C MET A 71 -3.29 -5.91 7.97
N VAL A 72 -2.16 -6.08 7.28
CA VAL A 72 -1.92 -7.22 6.39
C VAL A 72 -1.84 -8.52 7.19
N ARG A 73 -1.20 -8.51 8.37
CA ARG A 73 -1.19 -9.67 9.28
C ARG A 73 -2.59 -10.09 9.71
N ARG A 74 -3.46 -9.12 10.04
CA ARG A 74 -4.86 -9.40 10.38
C ARG A 74 -5.61 -9.99 9.19
N GLN A 75 -5.42 -9.42 8.00
CA GLN A 75 -6.02 -9.94 6.77
C GLN A 75 -5.59 -11.39 6.53
N HIS A 76 -4.29 -11.69 6.67
CA HIS A 76 -3.76 -13.05 6.51
C HIS A 76 -4.46 -14.04 7.45
N GLN A 77 -4.56 -13.71 8.74
CA GLN A 77 -5.27 -14.54 9.72
C GLN A 77 -6.76 -14.71 9.41
N GLN A 78 -7.41 -13.65 8.91
CA GLN A 78 -8.81 -13.71 8.49
C GLN A 78 -8.98 -14.65 7.28
N THR A 79 -8.16 -14.50 6.24
CA THR A 79 -8.18 -15.34 5.03
C THR A 79 -7.98 -16.82 5.39
N LEU A 80 -7.05 -17.12 6.30
CA LEU A 80 -6.85 -18.48 6.84
C LEU A 80 -8.08 -19.01 7.60
N THR A 81 -8.72 -18.16 8.41
CA THR A 81 -9.94 -18.53 9.15
C THR A 81 -11.09 -18.86 8.20
N GLU A 82 -11.18 -18.12 7.09
CA GLU A 82 -12.13 -18.34 5.99
C GLU A 82 -11.75 -19.55 5.12
N ARG A 83 -10.62 -20.22 5.41
CA ARG A 83 -10.06 -21.36 4.64
C ARG A 83 -9.92 -21.02 3.17
N LYS A 84 -9.43 -19.80 2.90
CA LYS A 84 -9.16 -19.29 1.56
C LYS A 84 -7.67 -19.36 1.26
N ILE A 85 -7.34 -19.75 0.04
CA ILE A 85 -6.00 -19.55 -0.54
C ILE A 85 -6.17 -18.58 -1.69
N GLU A 86 -5.39 -17.50 -1.69
CA GLU A 86 -5.39 -16.51 -2.77
C GLU A 86 -4.11 -16.68 -3.58
N THR A 87 -4.25 -16.99 -4.86
CA THR A 87 -3.13 -17.13 -5.80
C THR A 87 -3.16 -15.98 -6.79
N PHE A 88 -2.10 -15.18 -6.83
CA PHE A 88 -1.98 -14.09 -7.80
C PHE A 88 -1.82 -14.64 -9.22
N ILE A 89 -2.56 -14.09 -10.17
CA ILE A 89 -2.57 -14.55 -11.58
C ILE A 89 -1.91 -13.52 -12.49
N THR A 90 -2.41 -12.29 -12.47
CA THR A 90 -1.93 -11.21 -13.35
C THR A 90 -2.27 -9.86 -12.74
N GLY A 91 -1.59 -8.81 -13.21
CA GLY A 91 -2.09 -7.47 -13.02
C GLY A 91 -1.83 -6.55 -14.21
N GLU A 92 -2.82 -5.70 -14.45
CA GLU A 92 -3.02 -4.92 -15.67
C GLU A 92 -3.24 -3.45 -15.32
N ASP A 93 -3.25 -2.58 -16.34
CA ASP A 93 -3.53 -1.14 -16.20
C ASP A 93 -2.61 -0.43 -15.17
N GLN A 94 -1.32 -0.78 -15.21
CA GLN A 94 -0.33 -0.30 -14.25
C GLN A 94 -0.01 1.18 -14.44
N THR A 95 0.00 1.92 -13.34
CA THR A 95 0.47 3.31 -13.27
C THR A 95 1.39 3.46 -12.07
N ILE A 96 2.49 4.20 -12.25
CA ILE A 96 3.45 4.47 -11.19
C ILE A 96 3.67 5.97 -11.09
N GLU A 97 3.49 6.48 -9.89
CA GLU A 97 3.66 7.89 -9.56
C GLU A 97 4.69 8.04 -8.43
N ILE A 98 5.29 9.22 -8.35
CA ILE A 98 6.25 9.60 -7.32
C ILE A 98 5.87 10.97 -6.76
N ASN A 99 6.02 11.14 -5.45
CA ASN A 99 5.83 12.44 -4.78
C ASN A 99 7.16 13.14 -4.47
N GLU A 100 7.10 14.37 -3.95
CA GLU A 100 8.27 15.17 -3.56
C GLU A 100 9.14 14.56 -2.45
N HIS A 101 8.64 13.54 -1.75
CA HIS A 101 9.36 12.81 -0.70
C HIS A 101 10.04 11.52 -1.21
N GLY A 102 9.89 11.21 -2.51
CA GLY A 102 10.44 9.99 -3.10
C GLY A 102 9.63 8.73 -2.79
N GLU A 103 8.41 8.89 -2.28
CA GLU A 103 7.48 7.77 -2.15
C GLU A 103 6.89 7.44 -3.51
N LEU A 104 6.79 6.14 -3.81
CA LEU A 104 6.18 5.65 -5.04
C LEU A 104 4.76 5.18 -4.76
N ARG A 105 3.83 5.46 -5.68
CA ARG A 105 2.48 4.89 -5.70
C ARG A 105 2.33 4.05 -6.95
N TRP A 106 2.17 2.74 -6.77
CA TRP A 106 1.88 1.79 -7.84
C TRP A 106 0.40 1.44 -7.82
N THR A 107 -0.35 1.83 -8.84
CA THR A 107 -1.78 1.51 -8.97
C THR A 107 -2.01 0.58 -10.14
N TRP A 108 -2.76 -0.49 -9.93
CA TRP A 108 -3.08 -1.47 -10.97
C TRP A 108 -4.29 -2.32 -10.60
N LYS A 109 -4.76 -3.09 -11.59
CA LYS A 109 -5.85 -4.05 -11.46
C LYS A 109 -5.28 -5.45 -11.32
N GLU A 110 -5.56 -6.10 -10.20
CA GLU A 110 -5.04 -7.43 -9.86
C GLU A 110 -6.11 -8.49 -10.04
N THR A 111 -5.71 -9.63 -10.59
CA THR A 111 -6.56 -10.83 -10.68
C THR A 111 -5.99 -11.91 -9.77
N PHE A 112 -6.85 -12.45 -8.90
CA PHE A 112 -6.56 -13.56 -8.01
C PHE A 112 -7.48 -14.73 -8.30
N PHE A 113 -6.93 -15.92 -8.22
CA PHE A 113 -7.72 -17.14 -8.08
C PHE A 113 -7.86 -17.45 -6.59
N VAL A 114 -9.09 -17.66 -6.12
CA VAL A 114 -9.39 -17.88 -4.71
C VAL A 114 -10.06 -19.23 -4.52
N ASP A 115 -9.34 -20.15 -3.88
CA ASP A 115 -9.83 -21.47 -3.53
C ASP A 115 -10.43 -21.46 -2.11
N SER A 116 -11.69 -21.88 -1.98
CA SER A 116 -12.39 -21.98 -0.69
C SER A 116 -13.39 -23.12 -0.68
N LEU A 117 -13.28 -24.03 0.29
CA LEU A 117 -14.31 -25.05 0.60
C LEU A 117 -14.94 -25.78 -0.61
N GLY A 118 -14.14 -26.10 -1.62
CA GLY A 118 -14.58 -26.85 -2.81
C GLY A 118 -15.17 -25.98 -3.94
N SER A 119 -15.14 -24.66 -3.80
CA SER A 119 -15.31 -23.71 -4.91
C SER A 119 -14.02 -22.95 -5.16
N SER A 120 -13.92 -22.45 -6.38
CA SER A 120 -12.81 -21.64 -6.84
C SER A 120 -13.36 -20.48 -7.65
N ASP A 121 -13.04 -19.26 -7.25
CA ASP A 121 -13.54 -18.05 -7.89
C ASP A 121 -12.38 -17.15 -8.33
N GLU A 122 -12.55 -16.48 -9.47
CA GLU A 122 -11.66 -15.42 -9.89
C GLU A 122 -12.12 -14.09 -9.29
N ILE A 123 -11.23 -13.39 -8.60
CA ILE A 123 -11.48 -12.09 -7.98
C ILE A 123 -10.57 -11.06 -8.62
N ILE A 124 -11.20 -9.99 -9.11
CA ILE A 124 -10.51 -8.85 -9.68
C ILE A 124 -10.62 -7.67 -8.71
N ARG A 125 -9.50 -7.02 -8.40
CA ARG A 125 -9.44 -5.88 -7.48
C ARG A 125 -8.46 -4.82 -7.94
N THR A 126 -8.86 -3.55 -7.87
CA THR A 126 -7.93 -2.43 -8.07
C THR A 126 -7.26 -2.07 -6.75
N ARG A 127 -5.93 -1.89 -6.78
CA ARG A 127 -5.10 -1.61 -5.62
C ARG A 127 -4.05 -0.57 -5.95
N ALA A 128 -3.76 0.28 -4.96
CA ALA A 128 -2.60 1.15 -4.97
C ALA A 128 -1.65 0.78 -3.83
N TYR A 129 -0.37 0.55 -4.14
CA TYR A 129 0.70 0.29 -3.19
C TYR A 129 1.54 1.54 -3.02
N ARG A 130 1.66 2.03 -1.79
CA ARG A 130 2.65 3.06 -1.46
C ARG A 130 3.93 2.42 -0.99
N LEU A 131 5.04 2.78 -1.64
CA LEU A 131 6.35 2.19 -1.44
C LEU A 131 7.37 3.26 -1.08
N ILE A 132 8.28 2.91 -0.18
CA ILE A 132 9.48 3.71 0.11
C ILE A 132 10.73 2.92 -0.25
N PRO A 133 11.77 3.56 -0.81
CA PRO A 133 13.09 2.95 -0.91
C PRO A 133 13.65 2.60 0.46
N PHE A 134 14.23 1.40 0.60
CA PHE A 134 14.84 0.93 1.85
C PHE A 134 16.01 0.00 1.54
N ASN A 135 17.23 0.47 1.82
CA ASN A 135 18.48 -0.19 1.40
C ASN A 135 18.48 -0.45 -0.11
N ASP A 136 18.68 -1.69 -0.54
CA ASP A 136 18.72 -2.12 -1.95
C ASP A 136 17.34 -2.60 -2.48
N SER A 137 16.24 -2.27 -1.79
CA SER A 137 14.89 -2.70 -2.16
C SER A 137 13.84 -1.67 -1.72
N TYR A 138 12.58 -2.10 -1.60
CA TYR A 138 11.44 -1.28 -1.21
C TYR A 138 10.76 -1.82 0.06
N LYS A 139 9.93 -0.98 0.68
CA LYS A 139 8.98 -1.38 1.71
C LYS A 139 7.59 -0.84 1.38
N ILE A 140 6.57 -1.67 1.61
CA ILE A 140 5.17 -1.28 1.52
C ILE A 140 4.81 -0.52 2.80
N ILE A 141 4.34 0.72 2.65
CA ILE A 141 3.88 1.57 3.76
C ILE A 141 2.36 1.73 3.80
N ALA A 142 1.68 1.53 2.67
CA ALA A 142 0.23 1.47 2.59
C ALA A 142 -0.24 0.61 1.41
N ILE A 143 -1.43 0.03 1.54
CA ILE A 143 -2.17 -0.62 0.47
C ILE A 143 -3.58 -0.03 0.49
N GLU A 144 -3.93 0.68 -0.57
CA GLU A 144 -5.21 1.38 -0.69
C GLU A 144 -6.14 0.61 -1.61
N ARG A 145 -7.44 0.70 -1.31
CA ARG A 145 -8.50 0.16 -2.17
C ARG A 145 -9.08 1.33 -2.95
N GLU A 146 -9.04 1.25 -4.27
CA GLU A 146 -9.83 2.15 -5.10
C GLU A 146 -11.29 1.68 -5.03
N VAL A 147 -12.20 2.59 -4.66
CA VAL A 147 -13.64 2.33 -4.48
C VAL A 147 -14.39 2.73 -5.74
#